data_AF-A0AAD2Q4L1-F1
#
_entry.id   AF-A0AAD2Q4L1-F1
#
_cell.length_a   1.000
_cell.length_b   1.000
_cell.length_c   1.000
_cell.angle_alpha   90.00
_cell.angle_beta   90.00
_cell.angle_gamma   90.00
#
_symmetry.space_group_name_H-M   'P 1'
#
loop_
_entity.id
_entity.type
_entity.pdbx_description
1 polymer ?
#
loop_
_entity_poly.entity_id
_entity_poly.type
_entity_poly.pdbx_seq_one_letter_code
_entity_poly.pdbx_strand_id
1 'polypeptide(L)'
;MGSRVSAFSAASTHTHFFQVLQSPITLTMSTVDVTIRAGVVSTLATPEATKKLQELLIRDGKEHHCFFNDRGFHNHLPHHLIAACDMGASPKLLEEIYELEARDQRPVGEPGPPLDDVRWTSRLGDRSAYATYLVFFKEKIAKYGVTKTLEDYLMSPDANFNGASMFGRLFGGALHPIIHIGFGVELGLDSLVAQGLAMCAGTEGNFSSVVADHWSTAMPKVPEVPTKGVTLFSILRQVYESSELTPTLPYVPNDAIGTGFYKISDSPIHTHALRNLYSKWSIDTTLEGAAFDAEISKRIEEAYWQAMLLTAGVGRTGHGPRIDFFLMHAITSAIVLPRLLDALPRKLHKVQMLQGFARACAVWGIARGRPHINPSLLMSYPALPAPASLKTSTAADPWAPIITTGLDHFDSHVVKTIRGLYYGHIHYGNVPAGQVFGALDENGNETHPGLAKLDGTAWIRAAGITCTALGWMAFGEEGGKWDRSGLGWDAAWE
;
A
#
# COMPACT_ATOMS: atom_id res chain seq x y z
N MET A 1 26.09 -84.96 6.70
CA MET A 1 26.86 -83.70 6.87
C MET A 1 25.91 -82.74 7.58
N GLY A 2 26.12 -82.22 8.79
CA GLY A 2 27.33 -82.17 9.64
C GLY A 2 28.13 -80.90 9.33
N SER A 3 28.52 -80.05 10.30
CA SER A 3 28.41 -80.07 11.78
C SER A 3 27.28 -79.11 12.30
N ARG A 4 26.99 -78.79 13.59
CA ARG A 4 27.66 -78.88 14.93
C ARG A 4 28.80 -77.84 15.15
N VAL A 5 29.05 -77.16 16.28
CA VAL A 5 28.45 -76.92 17.64
C VAL A 5 28.85 -75.45 17.98
N SER A 6 28.04 -74.59 18.60
CA SER A 6 28.01 -74.38 20.07
C SER A 6 26.90 -73.42 20.51
N ALA A 7 26.64 -73.36 21.83
CA ALA A 7 25.77 -72.39 22.47
C ALA A 7 26.41 -71.92 23.78
N PHE A 8 26.16 -70.66 24.19
CA PHE A 8 26.45 -70.20 25.55
C PHE A 8 25.37 -69.24 26.08
N SER A 9 25.00 -69.51 27.32
CA SER A 9 24.19 -68.71 28.25
C SER A 9 24.84 -67.33 28.55
N ALA A 10 24.15 -66.29 29.05
CA ALA A 10 22.73 -65.92 29.05
C ALA A 10 22.60 -64.55 29.77
N ALA A 11 21.57 -63.75 29.44
CA ALA A 11 21.02 -62.70 30.30
C ALA A 11 19.67 -62.22 29.74
N SER A 12 18.73 -61.84 30.61
CA SER A 12 17.50 -61.13 30.20
C SER A 12 17.47 -59.74 30.82
N THR A 13 17.12 -58.72 30.03
CA THR A 13 16.32 -57.58 30.52
C THR A 13 15.66 -56.81 29.37
N HIS A 14 14.38 -56.51 29.58
CA HIS A 14 13.54 -55.43 29.03
C HIS A 14 13.71 -54.89 27.59
N THR A 15 12.62 -55.06 26.85
CA THR A 15 12.18 -54.23 25.73
C THR A 15 12.22 -52.73 26.07
N HIS A 16 12.96 -51.92 25.30
CA HIS A 16 12.81 -50.47 25.33
C HIS A 16 11.75 -50.02 24.32
N PHE A 17 10.65 -49.45 24.83
CA PHE A 17 9.67 -48.72 24.03
C PHE A 17 10.28 -47.40 23.52
N PHE A 18 9.88 -46.98 22.31
CA PHE A 18 10.05 -45.59 21.88
C PHE A 18 9.14 -44.69 22.74
N GLN A 19 9.74 -43.95 23.66
CA GLN A 19 9.05 -42.87 24.39
C GLN A 19 9.59 -41.52 23.91
N VAL A 20 9.08 -41.06 22.77
CA VAL A 20 9.36 -39.70 22.26
C VAL A 20 8.71 -38.71 23.22
N LEU A 21 9.54 -38.05 24.03
CA LEU A 21 9.08 -37.01 24.95
C LEU A 21 8.56 -35.82 24.16
N GLN A 22 7.24 -35.67 24.10
CA GLN A 22 6.58 -34.44 23.70
C GLN A 22 6.75 -33.39 24.81
N SER A 23 7.95 -32.81 24.90
CA SER A 23 8.17 -31.58 25.66
C SER A 23 7.36 -30.47 24.99
N PRO A 24 6.38 -29.83 25.67
CA PRO A 24 5.75 -28.64 25.11
C PRO A 24 6.82 -27.55 25.00
N ILE A 25 7.01 -27.01 23.79
CA ILE A 25 7.82 -25.81 23.59
C ILE A 25 6.99 -24.65 24.13
N THR A 26 7.12 -24.37 25.42
CA THR A 26 6.62 -23.16 26.05
C THR A 26 7.35 -21.98 25.43
N LEU A 27 6.76 -21.39 24.39
CA LEU A 27 7.34 -20.27 23.66
C LEU A 27 7.24 -19.03 24.54
N THR A 28 8.23 -18.87 25.43
CA THR A 28 8.39 -17.71 26.30
C THR A 28 8.64 -16.49 25.42
N MET A 29 7.57 -15.76 25.08
CA MET A 29 7.68 -14.45 24.48
C MET A 29 8.48 -13.57 25.43
N SER A 30 9.72 -13.27 25.07
CA SER A 30 10.55 -12.35 25.84
C SER A 30 9.86 -10.99 25.79
N THR A 31 9.35 -10.52 26.93
CA THR A 31 8.79 -9.18 27.08
C THR A 31 9.93 -8.17 27.20
N VAL A 32 10.71 -8.06 26.12
CA VAL A 32 11.40 -6.82 25.80
C VAL A 32 10.30 -5.83 25.45
N ASP A 33 10.31 -4.65 26.08
CA ASP A 33 9.55 -3.50 25.59
C ASP A 33 10.18 -3.06 24.26
N VAL A 34 9.80 -3.75 23.17
CA VAL A 34 10.17 -3.38 21.81
C VAL A 34 9.32 -2.17 21.43
N THR A 35 9.70 -0.99 21.93
CA THR A 35 9.08 0.27 21.56
C THR A 35 9.08 0.39 20.04
N ILE A 36 7.89 0.48 19.44
CA ILE A 36 7.76 0.69 18.00
C ILE A 36 8.52 1.95 17.55
N ARG A 37 9.07 1.91 16.34
CA ARG A 37 9.66 3.11 15.72
C ARG A 37 8.57 4.16 15.54
N ALA A 38 8.93 5.42 15.74
CA ALA A 38 8.08 6.53 15.37
C ALA A 38 7.84 6.53 13.85
N GLY A 39 6.64 6.91 13.41
CA GLY A 39 6.25 6.87 12.00
C GLY A 39 6.93 7.93 11.13
N VAL A 40 6.67 7.90 9.83
CA VAL A 40 7.34 8.78 8.85
C VAL A 40 6.93 10.27 8.92
N VAL A 41 5.89 10.63 9.67
CA VAL A 41 5.46 12.02 9.92
C VAL A 41 5.69 12.46 11.37
N SER A 42 6.20 11.56 12.24
CA SER A 42 6.09 11.56 13.71
C SER A 42 6.56 12.76 14.56
N THR A 43 6.91 13.90 13.99
CA THR A 43 7.15 15.15 14.74
C THR A 43 5.94 15.62 15.56
N LEU A 44 4.76 15.07 15.29
CA LEU A 44 3.49 15.33 15.98
C LEU A 44 3.16 14.32 17.10
N ALA A 45 3.81 13.16 17.15
CA ALA A 45 3.45 12.05 18.03
C ALA A 45 4.10 12.14 19.42
N THR A 46 3.36 11.85 20.49
CA THR A 46 3.93 11.78 21.86
C THR A 46 4.38 10.36 22.23
N PRO A 47 5.28 10.18 23.22
CA PRO A 47 5.67 8.86 23.72
C PRO A 47 4.48 8.05 24.27
N GLU A 48 3.54 8.72 24.93
CA GLU A 48 2.33 8.12 25.50
C GLU A 48 1.37 7.65 24.40
N ALA A 49 1.19 8.48 23.35
CA ALA A 49 0.42 8.11 22.17
C ALA A 49 1.05 6.93 21.43
N THR A 50 2.38 6.95 21.28
CA THR A 50 3.16 5.85 20.65
C THR A 50 3.03 4.54 21.44
N LYS A 51 3.08 4.60 22.78
CA LYS A 51 2.83 3.42 23.63
C LYS A 51 1.40 2.90 23.48
N LYS A 52 0.40 3.79 23.52
CA LYS A 52 -1.01 3.42 23.35
C LYS A 52 -1.27 2.81 21.96
N LEU A 53 -0.70 3.38 20.90
CA LEU A 53 -0.71 2.79 19.56
C LEU A 53 -0.20 1.34 19.59
N GLN A 54 0.95 1.09 20.21
CA GLN A 54 1.52 -0.25 20.32
C GLN A 54 0.62 -1.22 21.10
N GLU A 55 0.04 -0.80 22.22
CA GLU A 55 -0.93 -1.59 22.99
C GLU A 55 -2.13 -2.02 22.11
N LEU A 56 -2.70 -1.07 21.36
CA LEU A 56 -3.89 -1.29 20.53
C LEU A 56 -3.60 -2.13 19.27
N LEU A 57 -2.45 -1.95 18.62
CA LEU A 57 -2.02 -2.80 17.50
C LEU A 57 -1.74 -4.24 17.93
N ILE A 58 -1.21 -4.44 19.13
CA ILE A 58 -1.02 -5.77 19.73
C ILE A 58 -2.35 -6.39 20.15
N ARG A 59 -3.37 -5.58 20.47
CA ARG A 59 -4.73 -6.03 20.77
C ARG A 59 -5.48 -6.45 19.50
N ASP A 60 -5.50 -5.60 18.47
CA ASP A 60 -6.12 -5.88 17.16
C ASP A 60 -5.54 -7.16 16.53
N GLY A 61 -4.20 -7.29 16.46
CA GLY A 61 -3.50 -8.47 15.91
C GLY A 61 -3.59 -9.76 16.75
N LYS A 62 -4.47 -9.79 17.76
CA LYS A 62 -4.92 -10.95 18.55
C LYS A 62 -6.43 -11.16 18.45
N GLU A 63 -7.21 -10.07 18.56
CA GLU A 63 -8.68 -10.13 18.60
C GLU A 63 -9.27 -10.26 17.18
N HIS A 64 -8.75 -9.55 16.18
CA HIS A 64 -9.42 -9.36 14.89
C HIS A 64 -8.74 -10.03 13.69
N HIS A 65 -9.54 -10.28 12.65
CA HIS A 65 -9.12 -10.78 11.35
C HIS A 65 -8.73 -9.63 10.41
N CYS A 66 -7.77 -9.83 9.51
CA CYS A 66 -7.40 -8.81 8.50
C CYS A 66 -8.51 -8.47 7.48
N PHE A 67 -9.61 -9.23 7.46
CA PHE A 67 -10.81 -8.97 6.66
C PHE A 67 -12.00 -9.02 7.61
N PHE A 68 -12.86 -8.00 7.62
CA PHE A 68 -14.02 -7.96 8.52
C PHE A 68 -15.24 -8.71 7.98
N ASN A 69 -15.24 -9.10 6.70
CA ASN A 69 -16.33 -9.87 6.09
C ASN A 69 -15.82 -10.84 5.00
N ASP A 70 -16.68 -11.78 4.60
CA ASP A 70 -16.36 -12.79 3.58
C ASP A 70 -16.26 -12.22 2.15
N ARG A 71 -16.67 -10.97 1.93
CA ARG A 71 -16.41 -10.22 0.69
C ARG A 71 -14.95 -9.75 0.59
N GLY A 72 -14.15 -9.93 1.65
CA GLY A 72 -12.74 -9.56 1.67
C GLY A 72 -12.48 -8.07 1.88
N PHE A 73 -13.38 -7.34 2.53
CA PHE A 73 -13.10 -5.96 2.93
C PHE A 73 -12.15 -5.96 4.14
N HIS A 74 -11.11 -5.14 4.09
CA HIS A 74 -9.99 -5.18 5.02
C HIS A 74 -10.31 -4.55 6.37
N ASN A 75 -9.73 -5.08 7.45
CA ASN A 75 -9.65 -4.36 8.71
C ASN A 75 -8.77 -3.11 8.50
N HIS A 76 -9.36 -1.92 8.73
CA HIS A 76 -8.69 -0.64 8.58
C HIS A 76 -8.11 -0.11 9.89
N LEU A 77 -8.43 -0.71 11.04
CA LEU A 77 -8.13 -0.17 12.37
C LEU A 77 -6.61 0.02 12.60
N PRO A 78 -5.72 -0.93 12.22
CA PRO A 78 -4.27 -0.67 12.23
C PRO A 78 -3.86 0.52 11.36
N HIS A 79 -4.51 0.73 10.21
CA HIS A 79 -4.20 1.86 9.33
C HIS A 79 -4.73 3.19 9.91
N HIS A 80 -5.88 3.18 10.57
CA HIS A 80 -6.43 4.35 11.26
C HIS A 80 -5.54 4.75 12.44
N LEU A 81 -5.29 3.83 13.38
CA LEU A 81 -4.51 4.12 14.59
C LEU A 81 -3.11 4.65 14.28
N ILE A 82 -2.41 4.02 13.31
CA ILE A 82 -1.07 4.45 12.89
C ILE A 82 -1.13 5.83 12.26
N ALA A 83 -2.08 6.08 11.36
CA ALA A 83 -2.21 7.38 10.73
C ALA A 83 -2.59 8.48 11.73
N ALA A 84 -3.52 8.22 12.64
CA ALA A 84 -3.93 9.17 13.68
C ALA A 84 -2.79 9.47 14.65
N CYS A 85 -2.07 8.46 15.16
CA CYS A 85 -0.95 8.67 16.07
C CYS A 85 0.17 9.49 15.43
N ASP A 86 0.55 9.18 14.18
CA ASP A 86 1.61 9.87 13.45
C ASP A 86 1.22 11.32 13.07
N MET A 87 -0.09 11.60 13.02
CA MET A 87 -0.67 12.95 12.87
C MET A 87 -0.95 13.65 14.22
N GLY A 88 -0.55 13.07 15.36
CA GLY A 88 -0.63 13.72 16.68
C GLY A 88 -1.87 13.40 17.53
N ALA A 89 -2.56 12.28 17.27
CA ALA A 89 -3.66 11.82 18.12
C ALA A 89 -3.23 11.59 19.58
N SER A 90 -4.08 12.01 20.52
CA SER A 90 -3.89 11.68 21.94
C SER A 90 -4.13 10.19 22.23
N PRO A 91 -3.58 9.62 23.32
CA PRO A 91 -3.88 8.26 23.76
C PRO A 91 -5.40 7.99 23.90
N LYS A 92 -6.16 9.00 24.32
CA LYS A 92 -7.62 8.90 24.44
C LYS A 92 -8.29 8.73 23.07
N LEU A 93 -7.91 9.55 22.09
CA LEU A 93 -8.46 9.48 20.73
C LEU A 93 -8.13 8.14 20.06
N LEU A 94 -6.94 7.59 20.29
CA LEU A 94 -6.58 6.25 19.79
C LEU A 94 -7.46 5.14 20.39
N GLU A 95 -7.79 5.21 21.68
CA GLU A 95 -8.73 4.28 22.32
C GLU A 95 -10.17 4.48 21.80
N GLU A 96 -10.60 5.73 21.55
CA GLU A 96 -11.91 6.06 20.97
C GLU A 96 -12.05 5.57 19.51
N ILE A 97 -10.99 5.65 18.71
CA ILE A 97 -10.89 5.05 17.36
C ILE A 97 -11.00 3.53 17.43
N TYR A 98 -10.27 2.89 18.37
CA TYR A 98 -10.31 1.44 18.56
C TYR A 98 -11.72 0.95 18.92
N GLU A 99 -12.31 1.50 19.98
CA GLU A 99 -13.62 1.10 20.47
C GLU A 99 -14.77 1.53 19.53
N LEU A 100 -14.49 2.26 18.44
CA LEU A 100 -15.40 2.49 17.32
C LEU A 100 -15.24 1.44 16.22
N GLU A 101 -14.07 1.34 15.55
CA GLU A 101 -13.90 0.43 14.40
C GLU A 101 -13.91 -1.05 14.79
N ALA A 102 -13.56 -1.41 16.04
CA ALA A 102 -13.63 -2.78 16.55
C ALA A 102 -15.02 -3.42 16.41
N ARG A 103 -16.09 -2.60 16.41
CA ARG A 103 -17.49 -3.04 16.35
C ARG A 103 -17.86 -3.72 15.02
N ASP A 104 -17.20 -3.31 13.95
CA ASP A 104 -17.41 -3.88 12.61
C ASP A 104 -16.46 -5.04 12.30
N GLN A 105 -15.44 -5.28 13.14
CA GLN A 105 -14.46 -6.35 12.93
C GLN A 105 -15.02 -7.74 13.27
N ARG A 106 -14.39 -8.77 12.71
CA ARG A 106 -14.67 -10.18 13.03
C ARG A 106 -13.46 -10.82 13.72
N PRO A 107 -13.65 -11.85 14.57
CA PRO A 107 -12.55 -12.51 15.26
C PRO A 107 -11.56 -13.16 14.29
N VAL A 108 -10.28 -13.21 14.68
CA VAL A 108 -9.19 -13.83 13.90
C VAL A 108 -9.50 -15.28 13.47
N GLY A 109 -10.17 -16.03 14.33
CA GLY A 109 -10.44 -17.46 14.15
C GLY A 109 -9.25 -18.37 14.50
N GLU A 110 -9.53 -19.66 14.69
CA GLU A 110 -8.49 -20.66 14.94
C GLU A 110 -7.67 -20.97 13.66
N PRO A 111 -6.34 -21.18 13.78
CA PRO A 111 -5.53 -21.61 12.64
C PRO A 111 -5.91 -23.03 12.18
N GLY A 112 -5.83 -23.27 10.88
CA GLY A 112 -5.95 -24.59 10.30
C GLY A 112 -4.69 -25.45 10.48
N PRO A 113 -4.59 -26.58 9.76
CA PRO A 113 -3.37 -27.40 9.74
C PRO A 113 -2.13 -26.55 9.38
N PRO A 114 -1.01 -26.66 10.13
CA PRO A 114 0.17 -25.84 9.91
C PRO A 114 0.71 -25.91 8.48
N LEU A 115 1.18 -24.77 7.98
CA LEU A 115 1.84 -24.65 6.69
C LEU A 115 3.36 -24.87 6.85
N ASP A 116 3.97 -25.53 5.87
CA ASP A 116 5.42 -25.73 5.80
C ASP A 116 6.02 -25.00 4.58
N ASP A 117 7.35 -24.93 4.51
CA ASP A 117 8.08 -24.19 3.46
C ASP A 117 7.91 -24.79 2.05
N VAL A 118 7.30 -25.98 1.92
CA VAL A 118 6.99 -26.65 0.65
C VAL A 118 5.52 -26.44 0.25
N ARG A 119 4.61 -26.27 1.22
CA ARG A 119 3.15 -26.32 1.03
C ARG A 119 2.43 -25.01 1.33
N TRP A 120 3.11 -23.96 1.80
CA TRP A 120 2.50 -22.67 2.13
C TRP A 120 1.72 -22.02 0.97
N THR A 121 2.05 -22.33 -0.29
CA THR A 121 1.33 -21.81 -1.46
C THR A 121 -0.06 -22.45 -1.69
N SER A 122 -0.38 -23.55 -0.99
CA SER A 122 -1.58 -24.38 -1.24
C SER A 122 -2.94 -23.75 -0.88
N ARG A 123 -2.96 -22.60 -0.20
CA ARG A 123 -4.19 -21.88 0.22
C ARG A 123 -4.20 -20.40 -0.21
N LEU A 124 -3.40 -20.03 -1.21
CA LEU A 124 -3.28 -18.62 -1.64
C LEU A 124 -4.56 -18.12 -2.34
N GLY A 125 -5.15 -17.05 -1.79
CA GLY A 125 -6.46 -16.51 -2.16
C GLY A 125 -7.62 -17.03 -1.29
N ASP A 126 -7.36 -17.99 -0.40
CA ASP A 126 -8.35 -18.45 0.58
C ASP A 126 -8.35 -17.53 1.81
N ARG A 127 -9.35 -16.63 1.85
CA ARG A 127 -9.56 -15.69 2.96
C ARG A 127 -9.74 -16.39 4.32
N SER A 128 -10.22 -17.64 4.35
CA SER A 128 -10.37 -18.43 5.59
C SER A 128 -9.03 -18.95 6.13
N ALA A 129 -7.98 -18.99 5.32
CA ALA A 129 -6.67 -19.48 5.73
C ALA A 129 -5.86 -18.43 6.52
N TYR A 130 -6.37 -17.21 6.73
CA TYR A 130 -5.65 -16.09 7.35
C TYR A 130 -4.99 -16.44 8.69
N ALA A 131 -5.70 -17.02 9.65
CA ALA A 131 -5.13 -17.38 10.95
C ALA A 131 -3.93 -18.35 10.80
N THR A 132 -4.03 -19.30 9.86
CA THR A 132 -2.96 -20.24 9.50
C THR A 132 -1.75 -19.52 8.90
N TYR A 133 -1.98 -18.59 7.97
CA TYR A 133 -0.91 -17.76 7.40
C TYR A 133 -0.29 -16.81 8.42
N LEU A 134 -1.08 -16.29 9.37
CA LEU A 134 -0.61 -15.39 10.42
C LEU A 134 0.34 -16.11 11.37
N VAL A 135 0.04 -17.36 11.75
CA VAL A 135 0.97 -18.21 12.51
C VAL A 135 2.24 -18.48 11.69
N PHE A 136 2.09 -18.92 10.44
CA PHE A 136 3.21 -19.20 9.53
C PHE A 136 4.17 -18.01 9.39
N PHE A 137 3.66 -16.81 9.07
CA PHE A 137 4.52 -15.63 8.89
C PHE A 137 5.09 -15.09 10.21
N LYS A 138 4.39 -15.25 11.34
CA LYS A 138 4.98 -14.98 12.67
C LYS A 138 6.19 -15.89 12.92
N GLU A 139 6.11 -17.18 12.59
CA GLU A 139 7.25 -18.11 12.69
C GLU A 139 8.40 -17.76 11.73
N LYS A 140 8.11 -17.38 10.47
CA LYS A 140 9.17 -17.03 9.51
C LYS A 140 9.91 -15.76 9.89
N ILE A 141 9.18 -14.73 10.36
CA ILE A 141 9.80 -13.49 10.84
C ILE A 141 10.61 -13.75 12.12
N ALA A 142 10.08 -14.52 13.07
CA ALA A 142 10.84 -14.89 14.28
C ALA A 142 12.12 -15.71 13.99
N LYS A 143 12.15 -16.46 12.88
CA LYS A 143 13.30 -17.29 12.48
C LYS A 143 14.31 -16.58 11.57
N TYR A 144 13.85 -15.68 10.70
CA TYR A 144 14.67 -15.09 9.62
C TYR A 144 14.71 -13.55 9.61
N GLY A 145 13.88 -12.89 10.42
CA GLY A 145 13.64 -11.45 10.38
C GLY A 145 12.74 -11.00 9.20
N VAL A 146 12.28 -9.75 9.27
CA VAL A 146 11.39 -9.14 8.26
C VAL A 146 12.00 -9.16 6.86
N THR A 147 13.20 -8.61 6.68
CA THR A 147 13.83 -8.48 5.34
C THR A 147 13.93 -9.83 4.61
N LYS A 148 14.45 -10.88 5.25
CA LYS A 148 14.54 -12.19 4.60
C LYS A 148 13.16 -12.81 4.36
N THR A 149 12.18 -12.59 5.24
CA THR A 149 10.81 -13.07 5.00
C THR A 149 10.16 -12.37 3.79
N LEU A 150 10.38 -11.07 3.60
CA LEU A 150 9.93 -10.37 2.39
C LEU A 150 10.66 -10.89 1.14
N GLU A 151 11.98 -11.11 1.23
CA GLU A 151 12.74 -11.65 0.10
C GLU A 151 12.34 -13.08 -0.28
N ASP A 152 12.01 -13.94 0.69
CA ASP A 152 11.69 -15.37 0.49
C ASP A 152 10.21 -15.60 0.08
N TYR A 153 9.24 -14.89 0.66
CA TYR A 153 7.81 -15.18 0.50
C TYR A 153 7.01 -14.10 -0.24
N LEU A 154 7.64 -12.98 -0.63
CA LEU A 154 7.00 -11.93 -1.45
C LEU A 154 7.72 -11.71 -2.79
N MET A 155 9.06 -11.60 -2.77
CA MET A 155 9.86 -11.24 -3.95
C MET A 155 10.55 -12.43 -4.66
N SER A 156 10.60 -13.61 -4.03
CA SER A 156 11.31 -14.78 -4.58
C SER A 156 10.67 -15.34 -5.85
N PRO A 157 11.39 -16.15 -6.64
CA PRO A 157 10.79 -16.91 -7.74
C PRO A 157 9.72 -17.89 -7.25
N ASP A 158 9.97 -18.59 -6.14
CA ASP A 158 9.04 -19.62 -5.61
C ASP A 158 7.73 -19.01 -5.08
N ALA A 159 7.78 -17.78 -4.56
CA ALA A 159 6.60 -17.01 -4.16
C ALA A 159 5.76 -16.49 -5.35
N ASN A 160 6.29 -16.56 -6.58
CA ASN A 160 5.70 -15.89 -7.74
C ASN A 160 5.39 -16.79 -8.95
N PHE A 161 6.16 -17.86 -9.16
CA PHE A 161 5.89 -18.88 -10.17
C PHE A 161 4.65 -19.74 -9.83
N ASN A 162 4.26 -20.60 -10.78
CA ASN A 162 3.22 -21.63 -10.61
C ASN A 162 1.85 -21.11 -10.11
N GLY A 163 1.53 -19.83 -10.36
CA GLY A 163 0.28 -19.19 -9.93
C GLY A 163 0.24 -18.74 -8.46
N ALA A 164 1.35 -18.86 -7.71
CA ALA A 164 1.43 -18.33 -6.34
C ALA A 164 1.33 -16.80 -6.36
N SER A 165 2.22 -16.16 -7.13
CA SER A 165 2.16 -14.75 -7.55
C SER A 165 1.89 -13.74 -6.43
N MET A 166 2.56 -13.89 -5.28
CA MET A 166 2.46 -13.00 -4.11
C MET A 166 2.74 -11.53 -4.45
N PHE A 167 3.67 -11.23 -5.36
CA PHE A 167 3.93 -9.87 -5.82
C PHE A 167 2.75 -9.24 -6.59
N GLY A 168 1.86 -10.05 -7.19
CA GLY A 168 0.59 -9.58 -7.73
C GLY A 168 -0.45 -9.35 -6.63
N ARG A 169 -0.54 -10.26 -5.66
CA ARG A 169 -1.47 -10.14 -4.51
C ARG A 169 -1.18 -8.91 -3.65
N LEU A 170 0.09 -8.50 -3.58
CA LEU A 170 0.58 -7.30 -2.88
C LEU A 170 -0.19 -6.01 -3.23
N PHE A 171 -0.54 -5.84 -4.51
CA PHE A 171 -1.27 -4.67 -5.00
C PHE A 171 -2.79 -4.87 -5.04
N GLY A 172 -3.26 -6.10 -4.81
CA GLY A 172 -4.67 -6.47 -4.74
C GLY A 172 -5.43 -5.76 -3.62
N GLY A 173 -6.75 -5.95 -3.57
CA GLY A 173 -7.58 -5.41 -2.48
C GLY A 173 -7.55 -3.88 -2.35
N ALA A 174 -7.41 -3.16 -3.47
CA ALA A 174 -7.14 -1.71 -3.49
C ALA A 174 -5.90 -1.34 -2.65
N LEU A 175 -4.77 -2.00 -2.92
CA LEU A 175 -3.44 -1.71 -2.33
C LEU A 175 -3.33 -1.95 -0.81
N HIS A 176 -4.33 -2.56 -0.17
CA HIS A 176 -4.30 -2.81 1.27
C HIS A 176 -3.14 -3.71 1.76
N PRO A 177 -2.73 -4.79 1.06
CA PRO A 177 -1.61 -5.61 1.52
C PRO A 177 -0.27 -4.84 1.51
N ILE A 178 0.00 -4.00 0.51
CA ILE A 178 1.20 -3.15 0.50
C ILE A 178 1.13 -2.06 1.59
N ILE A 179 -0.03 -1.45 1.86
CA ILE A 179 -0.21 -0.52 2.98
C ILE A 179 0.10 -1.22 4.31
N HIS A 180 -0.46 -2.41 4.55
CA HIS A 180 -0.38 -3.11 5.82
C HIS A 180 1.02 -3.68 6.11
N ILE A 181 1.66 -4.31 5.10
CA ILE A 181 3.08 -4.71 5.18
C ILE A 181 3.95 -3.46 5.38
N GLY A 182 3.67 -2.41 4.61
CA GLY A 182 4.38 -1.15 4.64
C GLY A 182 4.38 -0.47 6.01
N PHE A 183 3.23 -0.34 6.66
CA PHE A 183 3.09 0.22 8.02
C PHE A 183 3.77 -0.67 9.07
N GLY A 184 3.72 -1.99 8.92
CA GLY A 184 4.49 -2.92 9.77
C GLY A 184 6.00 -2.73 9.63
N VAL A 185 6.49 -2.59 8.40
CA VAL A 185 7.91 -2.27 8.13
C VAL A 185 8.25 -0.89 8.68
N GLU A 186 7.40 0.11 8.50
CA GLU A 186 7.57 1.49 8.96
C GLU A 186 7.91 1.54 10.46
N LEU A 187 6.98 1.03 11.28
CA LEU A 187 7.09 0.97 12.73
C LEU A 187 8.11 -0.05 13.25
N GLY A 188 8.64 -0.93 12.39
CA GLY A 188 9.46 -2.07 12.81
C GLY A 188 8.68 -3.08 13.64
N LEU A 189 7.37 -3.23 13.37
CA LEU A 189 6.46 -4.08 14.12
C LEU A 189 6.24 -5.41 13.37
N ASP A 190 7.09 -6.39 13.69
CA ASP A 190 7.10 -7.75 13.12
C ASP A 190 5.71 -8.41 13.07
N SER A 191 4.90 -8.23 14.12
CA SER A 191 3.55 -8.79 14.19
C SER A 191 2.59 -8.17 13.17
N LEU A 192 2.80 -6.92 12.75
CA LEU A 192 2.01 -6.25 11.72
C LEU A 192 2.51 -6.60 10.31
N VAL A 193 3.81 -6.80 10.12
CA VAL A 193 4.36 -7.38 8.88
C VAL A 193 3.80 -8.79 8.64
N ALA A 194 3.71 -9.63 9.69
CA ALA A 194 3.11 -10.96 9.58
C ALA A 194 1.62 -10.90 9.18
N GLN A 195 0.85 -9.95 9.74
CA GLN A 195 -0.55 -9.73 9.37
C GLN A 195 -0.68 -9.27 7.92
N GLY A 196 0.21 -8.39 7.45
CA GLY A 196 0.23 -7.91 6.07
C GLY A 196 0.59 -9.00 5.06
N LEU A 197 1.55 -9.87 5.39
CA LEU A 197 1.87 -11.04 4.57
C LEU A 197 0.73 -12.06 4.54
N ALA A 198 0.03 -12.26 5.66
CA ALA A 198 -1.16 -13.13 5.71
C ALA A 198 -2.37 -12.52 4.97
N MET A 199 -2.55 -11.19 5.01
CA MET A 199 -3.52 -10.46 4.17
C MET A 199 -3.18 -10.61 2.69
N CYS A 200 -1.90 -10.46 2.31
CA CYS A 200 -1.42 -10.68 0.95
C CYS A 200 -1.70 -12.11 0.48
N ALA A 201 -1.39 -13.12 1.31
CA ALA A 201 -1.66 -14.52 1.01
C ALA A 201 -3.16 -14.82 0.82
N GLY A 202 -4.04 -14.20 1.61
CA GLY A 202 -5.50 -14.30 1.45
C GLY A 202 -6.10 -13.42 0.35
N THR A 203 -5.33 -12.53 -0.27
CA THR A 203 -5.80 -11.61 -1.33
C THR A 203 -5.69 -12.27 -2.71
N GLU A 204 -6.57 -11.88 -3.63
CA GLU A 204 -6.62 -12.40 -5.00
C GLU A 204 -5.45 -11.89 -5.86
N GLY A 205 -4.94 -12.72 -6.78
CA GLY A 205 -3.74 -12.46 -7.60
C GLY A 205 -3.94 -11.48 -8.77
N ASN A 206 -4.92 -10.59 -8.69
CA ASN A 206 -5.51 -9.94 -9.87
C ASN A 206 -4.65 -8.81 -10.47
N PHE A 207 -3.40 -8.62 -10.02
CA PHE A 207 -2.40 -7.76 -10.70
C PHE A 207 -1.30 -8.56 -11.39
N SER A 208 -1.24 -9.89 -11.24
CA SER A 208 -0.09 -10.71 -11.68
C SER A 208 0.18 -10.58 -13.18
N SER A 209 -0.84 -10.47 -14.02
CA SER A 209 -0.71 -10.20 -15.46
C SER A 209 0.07 -8.91 -15.75
N VAL A 210 -0.18 -7.84 -14.97
CA VAL A 210 0.39 -6.49 -15.14
C VAL A 210 1.78 -6.33 -14.50
N VAL A 211 1.99 -6.88 -13.30
CA VAL A 211 3.21 -6.61 -12.50
C VAL A 211 4.25 -7.75 -12.54
N ALA A 212 3.87 -8.97 -12.93
CA ALA A 212 4.80 -10.09 -12.93
C ALA A 212 5.66 -10.13 -14.22
N ASP A 213 6.61 -9.22 -14.33
CA ASP A 213 7.50 -9.15 -15.51
C ASP A 213 8.49 -10.31 -15.57
N HIS A 214 9.16 -10.60 -14.46
CA HIS A 214 10.30 -11.52 -14.40
C HIS A 214 9.92 -12.95 -14.00
N TRP A 215 8.64 -13.20 -13.68
CA TRP A 215 8.14 -14.45 -13.10
C TRP A 215 7.11 -15.16 -14.00
N SER A 216 7.02 -14.80 -15.28
CA SER A 216 6.19 -15.50 -16.26
C SER A 216 7.00 -15.84 -17.52
N THR A 217 7.03 -17.13 -17.87
CA THR A 217 7.73 -17.66 -19.05
C THR A 217 6.96 -17.47 -20.35
N ALA A 218 5.69 -17.04 -20.28
CA ALA A 218 4.78 -16.91 -21.43
C ALA A 218 4.63 -15.46 -21.94
N MET A 219 5.32 -14.49 -21.32
CA MET A 219 5.13 -13.06 -21.60
C MET A 219 6.29 -12.45 -22.39
N PRO A 220 6.08 -11.33 -23.11
CA PRO A 220 7.16 -10.63 -23.81
C PRO A 220 8.27 -10.21 -22.85
N LYS A 221 9.52 -10.36 -23.28
CA LYS A 221 10.65 -9.70 -22.63
C LYS A 221 10.45 -8.19 -22.69
N VAL A 222 10.53 -7.54 -21.53
CA VAL A 222 10.78 -6.09 -21.43
C VAL A 222 12.07 -5.75 -22.20
N PRO A 223 12.12 -4.63 -22.96
CA PRO A 223 13.34 -4.21 -23.63
C PRO A 223 14.53 -4.10 -22.66
N GLU A 224 15.64 -4.72 -23.02
CA GLU A 224 16.85 -4.81 -22.15
C GLU A 224 17.61 -3.47 -22.04
N VAL A 225 17.13 -2.40 -22.70
CA VAL A 225 17.77 -1.07 -22.74
C VAL A 225 16.84 0.01 -22.15
N PRO A 226 17.21 0.62 -21.01
CA PRO A 226 16.62 1.84 -20.46
C PRO A 226 16.39 2.98 -21.46
N THR A 227 15.14 3.41 -21.67
CA THR A 227 14.82 4.67 -22.35
C THR A 227 15.02 5.86 -21.41
N LYS A 228 16.28 6.29 -21.30
CA LYS A 228 16.70 7.47 -20.54
C LYS A 228 15.82 8.68 -20.86
N GLY A 229 15.31 9.35 -19.83
CA GLY A 229 14.50 10.58 -19.95
C GLY A 229 12.98 10.37 -19.85
N VAL A 230 12.45 9.15 -20.01
CA VAL A 230 11.01 8.90 -19.89
C VAL A 230 10.57 8.96 -18.41
N THR A 231 9.48 9.71 -18.16
CA THR A 231 8.91 9.92 -16.83
C THR A 231 7.52 9.29 -16.69
N LEU A 232 7.06 9.12 -15.45
CA LEU A 232 5.70 8.69 -15.13
C LEU A 232 4.62 9.64 -15.68
N PHE A 233 4.92 10.93 -15.82
CA PHE A 233 4.02 11.88 -16.47
C PHE A 233 4.00 11.65 -17.99
N SER A 234 5.14 11.45 -18.64
CA SER A 234 5.19 11.13 -20.07
C SER A 234 4.51 9.79 -20.38
N ILE A 235 4.51 8.85 -19.45
CA ILE A 235 3.77 7.57 -19.56
C ILE A 235 2.28 7.76 -19.30
N LEU A 236 1.88 8.54 -18.28
CA LEU A 236 0.48 8.87 -18.02
C LEU A 236 -0.18 9.53 -19.24
N ARG A 237 0.54 10.42 -19.92
CA ARG A 237 0.12 10.98 -21.21
C ARG A 237 -0.05 9.91 -22.29
N GLN A 238 0.90 8.98 -22.44
CA GLN A 238 0.79 7.86 -23.38
C GLN A 238 -0.39 6.90 -23.03
N VAL A 239 -0.78 6.81 -21.75
CA VAL A 239 -1.99 6.05 -21.34
C VAL A 239 -3.27 6.74 -21.85
N TYR A 240 -3.34 8.08 -21.82
CA TYR A 240 -4.45 8.83 -22.42
C TYR A 240 -4.50 8.71 -23.95
N GLU A 241 -3.34 8.82 -24.60
CA GLU A 241 -3.20 8.78 -26.06
C GLU A 241 -3.37 7.35 -26.64
N SER A 242 -3.28 6.31 -25.80
CA SER A 242 -3.42 4.91 -26.23
C SER A 242 -4.88 4.52 -26.55
N SER A 243 -5.06 3.87 -27.70
CA SER A 243 -6.29 3.18 -28.10
C SER A 243 -6.45 1.78 -27.51
N GLU A 244 -5.39 1.23 -26.89
CA GLU A 244 -5.39 -0.09 -26.22
C GLU A 244 -5.79 0.01 -24.74
N LEU A 245 -5.58 1.18 -24.12
CA LEU A 245 -5.80 1.43 -22.70
C LEU A 245 -7.09 2.23 -22.44
N THR A 246 -8.17 1.84 -23.12
CA THR A 246 -9.49 2.50 -23.00
C THR A 246 -10.31 1.94 -21.82
N PRO A 247 -10.98 2.79 -21.02
CA PRO A 247 -11.93 2.33 -20.00
C PRO A 247 -12.96 1.34 -20.55
N THR A 248 -13.20 0.25 -19.82
CA THR A 248 -14.04 -0.85 -20.29
C THR A 248 -15.52 -0.54 -20.20
N LEU A 249 -16.25 -0.71 -21.31
CA LEU A 249 -17.69 -0.53 -21.39
C LEU A 249 -18.50 -1.76 -20.91
N PRO A 250 -19.83 -1.62 -20.70
CA PRO A 250 -20.51 -0.35 -20.45
C PRO A 250 -20.01 0.30 -19.16
N TYR A 251 -20.21 1.62 -19.04
CA TYR A 251 -20.01 2.34 -17.78
C TYR A 251 -20.92 1.77 -16.67
N VAL A 252 -20.39 1.61 -15.46
CA VAL A 252 -21.12 1.15 -14.27
C VAL A 252 -21.02 2.25 -13.20
N PRO A 253 -22.07 3.06 -13.00
CA PRO A 253 -22.04 4.11 -11.99
C PRO A 253 -22.04 3.53 -10.57
N ASN A 254 -21.32 4.20 -9.66
CA ASN A 254 -21.20 3.83 -8.25
C ASN A 254 -20.71 2.39 -8.01
N ASP A 255 -19.78 1.91 -8.86
CA ASP A 255 -19.12 0.61 -8.74
C ASP A 255 -18.36 0.47 -7.41
N ALA A 256 -19.05 -0.08 -6.41
CA ALA A 256 -18.58 -0.13 -5.03
C ALA A 256 -17.44 -1.13 -4.78
N ILE A 257 -17.19 -2.06 -5.71
CA ILE A 257 -16.13 -3.09 -5.60
C ILE A 257 -15.04 -2.98 -6.68
N GLY A 258 -15.20 -2.05 -7.64
CA GLY A 258 -14.26 -1.89 -8.74
C GLY A 258 -14.33 -3.05 -9.75
N THR A 259 -15.52 -3.50 -10.16
CA THR A 259 -15.69 -4.47 -11.26
C THR A 259 -14.90 -4.11 -12.52
N GLY A 260 -14.74 -2.80 -12.80
CA GLY A 260 -13.89 -2.31 -13.90
C GLY A 260 -12.43 -2.75 -13.80
N PHE A 261 -11.85 -2.87 -12.60
CA PHE A 261 -10.46 -3.29 -12.40
C PHE A 261 -10.19 -4.70 -12.95
N TYR A 262 -11.08 -5.66 -12.66
CA TYR A 262 -10.97 -7.04 -13.14
C TYR A 262 -10.92 -7.09 -14.67
N LYS A 263 -11.80 -6.35 -15.36
CA LYS A 263 -11.82 -6.27 -16.83
C LYS A 263 -10.51 -5.74 -17.44
N ILE A 264 -9.81 -4.84 -16.75
CA ILE A 264 -8.50 -4.33 -17.18
C ILE A 264 -7.39 -5.37 -16.92
N SER A 265 -7.40 -6.00 -15.74
CA SER A 265 -6.40 -6.98 -15.32
C SER A 265 -6.45 -8.32 -16.06
N ASP A 266 -7.65 -8.79 -16.42
CA ASP A 266 -7.85 -10.03 -17.19
C ASP A 266 -7.61 -9.81 -18.71
N SER A 267 -7.60 -8.53 -19.10
CA SER A 267 -7.14 -7.90 -20.33
C SER A 267 -5.80 -8.30 -20.97
N PRO A 268 -5.65 -9.20 -21.97
CA PRO A 268 -4.32 -9.40 -22.60
C PRO A 268 -3.82 -8.14 -23.32
N ILE A 269 -4.72 -7.36 -23.91
CA ILE A 269 -4.40 -6.09 -24.60
C ILE A 269 -3.93 -5.06 -23.56
N HIS A 270 -4.78 -4.78 -22.56
CA HIS A 270 -4.48 -3.84 -21.48
C HIS A 270 -3.19 -4.17 -20.73
N THR A 271 -3.00 -5.45 -20.36
CA THR A 271 -1.82 -5.90 -19.60
C THR A 271 -0.54 -5.81 -20.43
N HIS A 272 -0.57 -6.16 -21.72
CA HIS A 272 0.56 -5.99 -22.63
C HIS A 272 0.91 -4.51 -22.82
N ALA A 273 -0.07 -3.67 -23.13
CA ALA A 273 0.14 -2.24 -23.36
C ALA A 273 0.65 -1.52 -22.09
N LEU A 274 0.13 -1.85 -20.91
CA LEU A 274 0.65 -1.34 -19.63
C LEU A 274 2.11 -1.76 -19.39
N ARG A 275 2.45 -3.05 -19.57
CA ARG A 275 3.84 -3.54 -19.40
C ARG A 275 4.79 -2.84 -20.38
N ASN A 276 4.40 -2.71 -21.64
CA ASN A 276 5.17 -2.04 -22.68
C ASN A 276 5.39 -0.55 -22.33
N LEU A 277 4.34 0.21 -22.04
CA LEU A 277 4.48 1.63 -21.67
C LEU A 277 5.30 1.84 -20.40
N TYR A 278 5.02 1.09 -19.32
CA TYR A 278 5.71 1.27 -18.04
C TYR A 278 7.15 0.76 -18.06
N SER A 279 7.51 -0.19 -18.91
CA SER A 279 8.92 -0.59 -19.09
C SER A 279 9.84 0.56 -19.52
N LYS A 280 9.29 1.60 -20.14
CA LYS A 280 10.03 2.81 -20.53
C LYS A 280 10.48 3.62 -19.31
N TRP A 281 9.82 3.47 -18.15
CA TRP A 281 10.19 4.10 -16.88
C TRP A 281 11.38 3.36 -16.23
N SER A 282 12.53 3.49 -16.88
CA SER A 282 13.74 2.78 -16.50
C SER A 282 14.45 3.42 -15.31
N ILE A 283 14.89 2.58 -14.38
CA ILE A 283 15.70 2.94 -13.21
C ILE A 283 17.10 2.38 -13.44
N ASP A 284 18.15 3.20 -13.29
CA ASP A 284 19.52 2.79 -13.63
C ASP A 284 20.16 1.92 -12.54
N THR A 285 20.16 0.60 -12.75
CA THR A 285 20.76 -0.39 -11.85
C THR A 285 22.29 -0.48 -11.94
N THR A 286 22.93 0.23 -12.88
CA THR A 286 24.40 0.27 -13.02
C THR A 286 25.05 1.28 -12.06
N LEU A 287 24.27 2.22 -11.52
CA LEU A 287 24.68 3.09 -10.43
C LEU A 287 24.97 2.28 -9.16
N GLU A 288 25.95 2.72 -8.37
CA GLU A 288 26.36 2.07 -7.11
C GLU A 288 26.26 2.99 -5.89
N GLY A 289 25.99 2.39 -4.72
CA GLY A 289 25.87 3.08 -3.43
C GLY A 289 24.97 4.33 -3.49
N ALA A 290 25.46 5.42 -2.91
CA ALA A 290 24.71 6.69 -2.81
C ALA A 290 24.19 7.25 -4.16
N ALA A 291 24.81 6.91 -5.29
CA ALA A 291 24.28 7.30 -6.61
C ALA A 291 23.00 6.53 -6.98
N PHE A 292 22.93 5.24 -6.63
CA PHE A 292 21.73 4.42 -6.78
C PHE A 292 20.65 4.80 -5.75
N ASP A 293 21.05 5.10 -4.52
CA ASP A 293 20.11 5.55 -3.47
C ASP A 293 19.46 6.90 -3.82
N ALA A 294 20.22 7.81 -4.47
CA ALA A 294 19.70 9.06 -5.00
C ALA A 294 18.72 8.85 -6.18
N GLU A 295 19.03 7.94 -7.11
CA GLU A 295 18.11 7.57 -8.19
C GLU A 295 16.82 6.94 -7.62
N ILE A 296 16.91 6.00 -6.67
CA ILE A 296 15.72 5.44 -6.00
C ILE A 296 14.89 6.53 -5.30
N SER A 297 15.53 7.45 -4.57
CA SER A 297 14.86 8.58 -3.91
C SER A 297 14.07 9.45 -4.89
N LYS A 298 14.66 9.71 -6.06
CA LYS A 298 14.03 10.47 -7.16
C LYS A 298 12.83 9.73 -7.78
N ARG A 299 12.88 8.40 -7.87
CA ARG A 299 11.76 7.58 -8.37
C ARG A 299 10.63 7.42 -7.36
N ILE A 300 10.94 7.47 -6.05
CA ILE A 300 9.92 7.61 -5.00
C ILE A 300 9.21 8.96 -5.16
N GLU A 301 9.94 10.06 -5.29
CA GLU A 301 9.35 11.40 -5.52
C GLU A 301 8.41 11.40 -6.74
N GLU A 302 8.90 10.88 -7.87
CA GLU A 302 8.14 10.81 -9.12
C GLU A 302 6.81 10.02 -8.96
N ALA A 303 6.86 8.90 -8.24
CA ALA A 303 5.68 8.10 -7.91
C ALA A 303 4.74 8.82 -6.92
N TYR A 304 5.30 9.60 -5.99
CA TYR A 304 4.55 10.40 -5.02
C TYR A 304 3.76 11.54 -5.68
N TRP A 305 4.38 12.27 -6.60
CA TRP A 305 3.71 13.31 -7.39
C TRP A 305 2.62 12.71 -8.30
N GLN A 306 2.85 11.55 -8.92
CA GLN A 306 1.80 10.83 -9.65
C GLN A 306 0.62 10.45 -8.72
N ALA A 307 0.91 9.90 -7.54
CA ALA A 307 -0.11 9.49 -6.57
C ALA A 307 -0.98 10.66 -6.08
N MET A 308 -0.37 11.83 -5.85
CA MET A 308 -1.07 13.07 -5.49
C MET A 308 -1.96 13.56 -6.64
N LEU A 309 -1.44 13.60 -7.88
CA LEU A 309 -2.21 14.05 -9.04
C LEU A 309 -3.37 13.10 -9.39
N LEU A 310 -3.22 11.78 -9.19
CA LEU A 310 -4.34 10.83 -9.30
C LEU A 310 -5.37 11.02 -8.18
N THR A 311 -4.95 11.46 -6.99
CA THR A 311 -5.83 11.68 -5.84
C THR A 311 -6.65 12.97 -5.99
N ALA A 312 -5.99 14.12 -6.17
CA ALA A 312 -6.63 15.44 -6.12
C ALA A 312 -6.51 16.26 -7.42
N GLY A 313 -5.72 15.79 -8.39
CA GLY A 313 -5.54 16.44 -9.69
C GLY A 313 -6.60 16.08 -10.74
N VAL A 314 -7.50 15.13 -10.48
CA VAL A 314 -8.49 14.58 -11.44
C VAL A 314 -9.86 15.29 -11.43
N GLY A 315 -9.92 16.53 -10.93
CA GLY A 315 -11.16 17.32 -10.85
C GLY A 315 -11.61 17.94 -12.18
N ARG A 316 -12.92 18.20 -12.31
CA ARG A 316 -13.53 18.84 -13.49
C ARG A 316 -13.88 20.30 -13.23
N THR A 317 -13.41 21.18 -14.11
CA THR A 317 -13.70 22.63 -14.03
C THR A 317 -15.21 22.89 -14.11
N GLY A 318 -15.73 23.73 -13.21
CA GLY A 318 -17.16 24.05 -13.12
C GLY A 318 -17.96 23.20 -12.11
N HIS A 319 -17.35 22.15 -11.54
CA HIS A 319 -17.97 21.29 -10.53
C HIS A 319 -17.25 21.44 -9.18
N GLY A 320 -17.90 20.99 -8.10
CA GLY A 320 -17.31 20.96 -6.76
C GLY A 320 -16.18 19.91 -6.62
N PRO A 321 -15.33 20.05 -5.58
CA PRO A 321 -14.26 19.09 -5.31
C PRO A 321 -14.81 17.69 -5.00
N ARG A 322 -14.23 16.67 -5.65
CA ARG A 322 -14.55 15.24 -5.47
C ARG A 322 -13.25 14.45 -5.53
N ILE A 323 -13.13 13.40 -4.72
CA ILE A 323 -12.00 12.46 -4.75
C ILE A 323 -12.54 11.03 -4.91
N ASP A 324 -12.01 10.31 -5.89
CA ASP A 324 -12.41 8.93 -6.19
C ASP A 324 -11.87 7.94 -5.13
N PHE A 325 -12.75 7.07 -4.63
CA PHE A 325 -12.44 6.10 -3.59
C PHE A 325 -11.28 5.17 -3.94
N PHE A 326 -11.04 4.87 -5.22
CA PHE A 326 -9.96 3.97 -5.62
C PHE A 326 -8.68 4.72 -5.97
N LEU A 327 -8.74 5.99 -6.38
CA LEU A 327 -7.55 6.75 -6.76
C LEU A 327 -6.76 7.31 -5.56
N MET A 328 -7.44 7.66 -4.46
CA MET A 328 -6.73 8.03 -3.20
C MET A 328 -5.92 6.87 -2.61
N HIS A 329 -6.19 5.61 -3.00
CA HIS A 329 -5.35 4.48 -2.60
C HIS A 329 -3.92 4.60 -3.14
N ALA A 330 -3.68 5.39 -4.20
CA ALA A 330 -2.34 5.73 -4.65
C ALA A 330 -1.56 6.51 -3.57
N ILE A 331 -2.10 7.61 -3.01
CA ILE A 331 -1.35 8.40 -2.02
C ILE A 331 -1.25 7.70 -0.66
N THR A 332 -2.30 6.98 -0.24
CA THR A 332 -2.30 6.25 1.04
C THR A 332 -1.39 5.01 1.04
N SER A 333 -0.92 4.55 -0.13
CA SER A 333 0.11 3.52 -0.27
C SER A 333 1.48 4.04 -0.71
N ALA A 334 1.58 5.16 -1.42
CA ALA A 334 2.85 5.81 -1.78
C ALA A 334 3.74 6.07 -0.54
N ILE A 335 3.11 6.43 0.59
CA ILE A 335 3.78 6.71 1.87
C ILE A 335 4.66 5.58 2.40
N VAL A 336 4.38 4.33 2.06
CA VAL A 336 5.18 3.20 2.56
C VAL A 336 6.43 2.94 1.72
N LEU A 337 6.50 3.48 0.50
CA LEU A 337 7.58 3.18 -0.46
C LEU A 337 8.98 3.40 0.12
N PRO A 338 9.32 4.52 0.81
CA PRO A 338 10.66 4.70 1.38
C PRO A 338 11.06 3.54 2.31
N ARG A 339 10.22 3.23 3.30
CA ARG A 339 10.53 2.21 4.33
C ARG A 339 10.45 0.78 3.79
N LEU A 340 9.53 0.50 2.88
CA LEU A 340 9.41 -0.80 2.23
C LEU A 340 10.61 -1.06 1.29
N LEU A 341 11.11 -0.02 0.61
CA LEU A 341 12.30 -0.10 -0.21
C LEU A 341 13.58 -0.19 0.65
N ASP A 342 13.67 0.53 1.78
CA ASP A 342 14.76 0.38 2.77
C ASP A 342 14.92 -1.09 3.20
N ALA A 343 13.81 -1.77 3.48
CA ALA A 343 13.78 -3.16 3.93
C ALA A 343 14.16 -4.20 2.84
N LEU A 344 14.28 -3.79 1.58
CA LEU A 344 14.65 -4.63 0.43
C LEU A 344 16.09 -4.33 -0.03
N PRO A 345 17.08 -5.19 0.28
CA PRO A 345 18.49 -4.92 -0.01
C PRO A 345 18.84 -5.09 -1.49
N ARG A 346 18.16 -5.98 -2.23
CA ARG A 346 18.43 -6.20 -3.65
C ARG A 346 17.90 -5.05 -4.52
N LYS A 347 18.79 -4.42 -5.30
CA LYS A 347 18.44 -3.37 -6.30
C LYS A 347 17.23 -3.75 -7.17
N LEU A 348 17.23 -4.97 -7.71
CA LEU A 348 16.17 -5.47 -8.58
C LEU A 348 14.80 -5.50 -7.87
N HIS A 349 14.76 -5.85 -6.58
CA HIS A 349 13.52 -5.82 -5.80
C HIS A 349 12.99 -4.38 -5.63
N LYS A 350 13.89 -3.40 -5.40
CA LYS A 350 13.50 -1.98 -5.34
C LYS A 350 12.90 -1.49 -6.67
N VAL A 351 13.52 -1.86 -7.79
CA VAL A 351 13.02 -1.53 -9.15
C VAL A 351 11.68 -2.21 -9.44
N GLN A 352 11.55 -3.49 -9.13
CA GLN A 352 10.30 -4.26 -9.29
C GLN A 352 9.16 -3.63 -8.48
N MET A 353 9.40 -3.29 -7.21
CA MET A 353 8.41 -2.69 -6.31
C MET A 353 7.88 -1.36 -6.85
N LEU A 354 8.76 -0.46 -7.30
CA LEU A 354 8.38 0.82 -7.91
C LEU A 354 7.58 0.60 -9.20
N GLN A 355 8.05 -0.26 -10.11
CA GLN A 355 7.35 -0.62 -11.35
C GLN A 355 5.96 -1.21 -11.09
N GLY A 356 5.84 -2.11 -10.11
CA GLY A 356 4.56 -2.71 -9.69
C GLY A 356 3.59 -1.65 -9.16
N PHE A 357 4.06 -0.76 -8.27
CA PHE A 357 3.27 0.33 -7.72
C PHE A 357 2.73 1.28 -8.79
N ALA A 358 3.60 1.77 -9.68
CA ALA A 358 3.22 2.77 -10.68
C ALA A 358 2.24 2.19 -11.73
N ARG A 359 2.39 0.90 -12.07
CA ARG A 359 1.41 0.17 -12.89
C ARG A 359 0.11 -0.09 -12.16
N ALA A 360 0.14 -0.39 -10.86
CA ALA A 360 -1.08 -0.62 -10.09
C ALA A 360 -1.93 0.65 -10.01
N CYS A 361 -1.30 1.81 -9.87
CA CYS A 361 -1.95 3.11 -10.00
C CYS A 361 -2.54 3.32 -11.41
N ALA A 362 -1.86 2.87 -12.47
CA ALA A 362 -2.33 2.96 -13.84
C ALA A 362 -3.60 2.13 -14.11
N VAL A 363 -3.64 0.88 -13.63
CA VAL A 363 -4.81 -0.01 -13.76
C VAL A 363 -6.02 0.63 -13.08
N TRP A 364 -5.86 1.15 -11.86
CA TRP A 364 -6.93 1.89 -11.18
C TRP A 364 -7.33 3.13 -11.96
N GLY A 365 -6.38 3.94 -12.46
CA GLY A 365 -6.65 5.07 -13.33
C GLY A 365 -7.59 4.72 -14.50
N ILE A 366 -7.25 3.68 -15.27
CA ILE A 366 -8.08 3.24 -16.41
C ILE A 366 -9.44 2.70 -15.95
N ALA A 367 -9.45 1.88 -14.89
CA ALA A 367 -10.68 1.30 -14.32
C ALA A 367 -11.66 2.36 -13.76
N ARG A 368 -11.17 3.53 -13.35
CA ARG A 368 -11.97 4.68 -12.88
C ARG A 368 -12.33 5.68 -13.99
N GLY A 369 -12.27 5.24 -15.25
CA GLY A 369 -12.65 6.03 -16.43
C GLY A 369 -11.49 6.73 -17.13
N ARG A 370 -10.23 6.42 -16.77
CA ARG A 370 -9.03 7.10 -17.30
C ARG A 370 -9.12 8.64 -17.18
N PRO A 371 -9.35 9.19 -15.97
CA PRO A 371 -9.45 10.63 -15.79
C PRO A 371 -8.16 11.33 -16.19
N HIS A 372 -8.29 12.44 -16.91
CA HIS A 372 -7.17 13.31 -17.24
C HIS A 372 -6.84 14.21 -16.05
N ILE A 373 -5.56 14.30 -15.69
CA ILE A 373 -5.12 15.26 -14.67
C ILE A 373 -5.28 16.70 -15.17
N ASN A 374 -5.69 17.59 -14.25
CA ASN A 374 -5.93 19.01 -14.48
C ASN A 374 -5.14 19.85 -13.45
N PRO A 375 -3.82 20.00 -13.63
CA PRO A 375 -2.96 20.76 -12.72
C PRO A 375 -3.41 22.22 -12.56
N SER A 376 -3.94 22.81 -13.63
CA SER A 376 -4.46 24.19 -13.60
C SER A 376 -5.63 24.36 -12.63
N LEU A 377 -6.53 23.36 -12.53
CA LEU A 377 -7.61 23.37 -11.55
C LEU A 377 -7.10 23.11 -10.13
N LEU A 378 -6.22 22.12 -9.93
CA LEU A 378 -5.58 21.86 -8.63
C LEU A 378 -4.90 23.11 -8.06
N MET A 379 -4.14 23.83 -8.90
CA MET A 379 -3.45 25.07 -8.52
C MET A 379 -4.36 26.30 -8.44
N SER A 380 -5.66 26.17 -8.75
CA SER A 380 -6.67 27.23 -8.53
C SER A 380 -7.32 27.19 -7.14
N TYR A 381 -7.30 26.04 -6.46
CA TYR A 381 -7.77 25.94 -5.07
C TYR A 381 -6.85 26.73 -4.11
N PRO A 382 -7.36 27.26 -2.98
CA PRO A 382 -6.58 28.12 -2.10
C PRO A 382 -5.30 27.46 -1.56
N ALA A 383 -4.17 28.16 -1.63
CA ALA A 383 -2.91 27.74 -1.01
C ALA A 383 -2.94 27.79 0.53
N LEU A 384 -3.92 28.50 1.10
CA LEU A 384 -4.24 28.56 2.53
C LEU A 384 -5.70 28.13 2.70
N PRO A 385 -6.03 26.84 2.54
CA PRO A 385 -7.40 26.35 2.65
C PRO A 385 -7.88 26.46 4.11
N ALA A 386 -9.17 26.72 4.29
CA ALA A 386 -9.78 26.88 5.60
C ALA A 386 -11.27 26.50 5.56
N PRO A 387 -11.84 26.01 6.66
CA PRO A 387 -13.28 25.80 6.82
C PRO A 387 -14.05 27.12 6.74
N ALA A 388 -15.33 27.06 6.36
CA ALA A 388 -16.16 28.25 6.18
C ALA A 388 -16.30 29.11 7.46
N SER A 389 -16.21 28.48 8.64
CA SER A 389 -16.30 29.11 9.95
C SER A 389 -15.09 29.99 10.31
N LEU A 390 -13.88 29.69 9.80
CA LEU A 390 -12.67 30.49 10.05
C LEU A 390 -12.49 31.67 9.07
N LYS A 391 -13.12 31.61 7.89
CA LYS A 391 -13.09 32.61 6.78
C LYS A 391 -11.71 32.83 6.12
N THR A 392 -10.63 32.86 6.89
CA THR A 392 -9.24 32.74 6.43
C THR A 392 -8.47 31.94 7.47
N SER A 393 -7.44 31.19 7.06
CA SER A 393 -6.53 30.57 8.03
C SER A 393 -5.65 31.65 8.68
N THR A 394 -6.09 32.18 9.82
CA THR A 394 -5.25 33.00 10.72
C THR A 394 -4.39 32.15 11.66
N ALA A 395 -4.41 30.82 11.49
CA ALA A 395 -3.48 29.92 12.17
C ALA A 395 -2.06 30.15 11.64
N ALA A 396 -1.08 30.14 12.54
CA ALA A 396 0.34 30.32 12.19
C ALA A 396 0.90 29.15 11.34
N ASP A 397 0.24 27.99 11.42
CA ASP A 397 0.41 26.87 10.50
C ASP A 397 -0.94 26.60 9.78
N PRO A 398 -1.00 26.66 8.44
CA PRO A 398 -2.22 26.35 7.69
C PRO A 398 -2.54 24.85 7.64
N TRP A 399 -1.65 23.95 8.06
CA TRP A 399 -1.98 22.53 8.21
C TRP A 399 -2.78 22.22 9.48
N ALA A 400 -2.63 22.99 10.56
CA ALA A 400 -3.37 22.78 11.80
C ALA A 400 -4.88 22.44 11.62
N PRO A 401 -5.71 23.22 10.88
CA PRO A 401 -7.12 22.88 10.67
C PRO A 401 -7.33 21.63 9.80
N ILE A 402 -6.43 21.34 8.86
CA ILE A 402 -6.46 20.13 8.03
C ILE A 402 -6.20 18.90 8.91
N ILE A 403 -5.16 18.97 9.75
CA ILE A 403 -4.77 17.88 10.66
C ILE A 403 -5.88 17.63 11.68
N THR A 404 -6.46 18.67 12.28
CA THR A 404 -7.61 18.54 13.19
C THR A 404 -8.81 17.88 12.48
N THR A 405 -9.12 18.29 11.25
CA THR A 405 -10.19 17.67 10.44
C THR A 405 -9.91 16.20 10.18
N GLY A 406 -8.67 15.83 9.85
CA GLY A 406 -8.28 14.45 9.64
C GLY A 406 -8.43 13.57 10.88
N LEU A 407 -8.07 14.09 12.06
CA LEU A 407 -8.16 13.38 13.34
C LEU A 407 -9.59 13.20 13.87
N ASP A 408 -10.52 14.10 13.50
CA ASP A 408 -11.92 14.09 13.93
C ASP A 408 -12.85 13.30 12.98
N HIS A 409 -12.40 13.04 11.75
CA HIS A 409 -13.22 12.41 10.71
C HIS A 409 -13.34 10.89 10.90
N PHE A 410 -14.57 10.38 10.92
CA PHE A 410 -14.89 8.96 11.22
C PHE A 410 -14.33 7.94 10.22
N ASP A 411 -14.22 8.29 8.92
CA ASP A 411 -13.64 7.41 7.90
C ASP A 411 -12.11 7.48 7.91
N SER A 412 -11.45 6.37 8.29
CA SER A 412 -10.00 6.22 8.36
C SER A 412 -9.24 6.56 7.08
N HIS A 413 -9.89 6.52 5.91
CA HIS A 413 -9.25 6.92 4.65
C HIS A 413 -8.89 8.41 4.66
N VAL A 414 -9.57 9.26 5.45
CA VAL A 414 -9.31 10.70 5.50
C VAL A 414 -8.00 11.00 6.20
N VAL A 415 -7.78 10.48 7.41
CA VAL A 415 -6.49 10.62 8.10
C VAL A 415 -5.35 9.93 7.34
N LYS A 416 -5.58 8.76 6.73
CA LYS A 416 -4.61 8.11 5.82
C LYS A 416 -4.21 9.03 4.66
N THR A 417 -5.18 9.72 4.04
CA THR A 417 -4.96 10.61 2.89
C THR A 417 -4.25 11.89 3.28
N ILE A 418 -4.69 12.55 4.36
CA ILE A 418 -4.08 13.76 4.89
C ILE A 418 -2.64 13.50 5.34
N ARG A 419 -2.37 12.36 5.98
CA ARG A 419 -1.00 11.92 6.32
C ARG A 419 -0.11 11.75 5.09
N GLY A 420 -0.61 11.10 4.04
CA GLY A 420 0.12 10.96 2.76
C GLY A 420 0.45 12.31 2.14
N LEU A 421 -0.52 13.23 2.11
CA LEU A 421 -0.33 14.57 1.55
C LEU A 421 0.59 15.45 2.41
N TYR A 422 0.56 15.30 3.74
CA TYR A 422 1.44 16.03 4.66
C TYR A 422 2.88 15.50 4.64
N TYR A 423 3.09 14.19 4.50
CA TYR A 423 4.41 13.63 4.18
C TYR A 423 4.95 14.22 2.87
N GLY A 424 4.12 14.27 1.82
CA GLY A 424 4.48 14.91 0.55
C GLY A 424 4.83 16.39 0.70
N HIS A 425 4.17 17.11 1.61
CA HIS A 425 4.52 18.48 1.96
C HIS A 425 5.87 18.59 2.71
N ILE A 426 6.14 17.74 3.69
CA ILE A 426 7.40 17.73 4.44
C ILE A 426 8.60 17.53 3.49
N HIS A 427 8.47 16.63 2.51
CA HIS A 427 9.56 16.27 1.60
C HIS A 427 9.63 17.12 0.33
N TYR A 428 8.49 17.53 -0.24
CA TYR A 428 8.39 18.17 -1.56
C TYR A 428 7.63 19.52 -1.54
N GLY A 429 7.24 20.02 -0.37
CA GLY A 429 6.51 21.29 -0.19
C GLY A 429 7.31 22.55 -0.52
N ASN A 430 8.63 22.43 -0.70
CA ASN A 430 9.53 23.52 -1.12
C ASN A 430 9.89 23.49 -2.61
N VAL A 431 9.39 22.52 -3.40
CA VAL A 431 9.72 22.40 -4.83
C VAL A 431 9.13 23.59 -5.61
N PRO A 432 9.96 24.41 -6.31
CA PRO A 432 9.47 25.54 -7.07
C PRO A 432 8.64 25.15 -8.31
N ALA A 433 7.81 26.08 -8.78
CA ALA A 433 7.09 25.96 -10.04
C ALA A 433 8.05 25.63 -11.20
N GLY A 434 7.69 24.62 -12.00
CA GLY A 434 8.51 24.14 -13.12
C GLY A 434 9.71 23.26 -12.73
N GLN A 435 9.94 23.00 -11.43
CA GLN A 435 11.00 22.09 -10.96
C GLN A 435 10.49 20.72 -10.49
N VAL A 436 9.17 20.52 -10.42
CA VAL A 436 8.56 19.21 -10.15
C VAL A 436 9.02 18.19 -11.19
N PHE A 437 9.60 17.06 -10.74
CA PHE A 437 10.26 16.15 -11.67
C PHE A 437 9.28 15.54 -12.68
N GLY A 438 9.61 15.67 -13.97
CA GLY A 438 8.79 15.23 -15.09
C GLY A 438 7.65 16.19 -15.50
N ALA A 439 7.49 17.33 -14.84
CA ALA A 439 6.54 18.38 -15.24
C ALA A 439 6.80 18.90 -16.67
N LEU A 440 8.07 18.92 -17.08
CA LEU A 440 8.53 19.26 -18.41
C LEU A 440 9.17 18.05 -19.11
N ASP A 441 9.11 18.02 -20.45
CA ASP A 441 9.82 17.06 -21.30
C ASP A 441 11.30 17.46 -21.52
N GLU A 442 12.04 16.64 -22.28
CA GLU A 442 13.46 16.89 -22.61
C GLU A 442 13.71 18.15 -23.46
N ASN A 443 12.66 18.73 -24.06
CA ASN A 443 12.69 19.95 -24.84
C ASN A 443 12.20 21.18 -24.04
N GLY A 444 11.78 20.99 -22.78
CA GLY A 444 11.23 22.03 -21.91
C GLY A 444 9.73 22.31 -22.10
N ASN A 445 8.99 21.51 -22.86
CA ASN A 445 7.54 21.65 -23.00
C ASN A 445 6.81 21.05 -21.77
N GLU A 446 5.63 21.57 -21.42
CA GLU A 446 4.79 20.93 -20.41
C GLU A 446 4.36 19.51 -20.83
N THR A 447 4.61 18.51 -19.98
CA THR A 447 4.18 17.13 -20.23
C THR A 447 2.65 17.01 -20.21
N HIS A 448 1.97 17.87 -19.44
CA HIS A 448 0.52 18.09 -19.44
C HIS A 448 0.22 19.58 -19.15
N PRO A 449 -0.83 20.18 -19.76
CA PRO A 449 -1.13 21.60 -19.60
C PRO A 449 -1.26 22.08 -18.15
N GLY A 450 -0.44 23.06 -17.77
CA GLY A 450 -0.37 23.65 -16.43
C GLY A 450 0.62 23.00 -15.47
N LEU A 451 1.36 21.93 -15.85
CA LEU A 451 2.38 21.34 -14.98
C LEU A 451 3.57 22.28 -14.68
N ALA A 452 3.88 23.26 -15.53
CA ALA A 452 4.89 24.28 -15.22
C ALA A 452 4.46 25.21 -14.07
N LYS A 453 3.17 25.23 -13.71
CA LYS A 453 2.63 25.93 -12.54
C LYS A 453 2.53 25.06 -11.29
N LEU A 454 2.82 23.75 -11.39
CA LEU A 454 2.77 22.84 -10.25
C LEU A 454 3.99 23.11 -9.36
N ASP A 455 3.73 23.36 -8.07
CA ASP A 455 4.75 23.65 -7.06
C ASP A 455 4.40 22.95 -5.73
N GLY A 456 5.27 23.10 -4.72
CA GLY A 456 5.09 22.53 -3.39
C GLY A 456 3.84 22.96 -2.61
N THR A 457 3.10 24.00 -3.05
CA THR A 457 1.78 24.33 -2.48
C THR A 457 0.67 23.38 -2.97
N ALA A 458 0.91 22.54 -3.98
CA ALA A 458 -0.06 21.55 -4.44
C ALA A 458 -0.46 20.55 -3.35
N TRP A 459 0.46 20.21 -2.43
CA TRP A 459 0.23 19.29 -1.32
C TRP A 459 -0.86 19.80 -0.35
N ILE A 460 -0.76 21.06 0.07
CA ILE A 460 -1.77 21.66 0.96
C ILE A 460 -3.08 21.96 0.23
N ARG A 461 -3.03 22.30 -1.07
CA ARG A 461 -4.23 22.43 -1.91
C ARG A 461 -4.98 21.09 -2.03
N ALA A 462 -4.26 20.00 -2.29
CA ALA A 462 -4.83 18.64 -2.34
C ALA A 462 -5.47 18.23 -1.00
N ALA A 463 -4.86 18.60 0.12
CA ALA A 463 -5.43 18.33 1.44
C ALA A 463 -6.66 19.20 1.73
N GLY A 464 -6.64 20.48 1.32
CA GLY A 464 -7.82 21.36 1.35
C GLY A 464 -8.98 20.88 0.46
N ILE A 465 -8.68 20.34 -0.73
CA ILE A 465 -9.65 19.65 -1.60
C ILE A 465 -10.24 18.44 -0.88
N THR A 466 -9.41 17.65 -0.16
CA THR A 466 -9.86 16.48 0.61
C THR A 466 -10.84 16.90 1.72
N CYS A 467 -10.49 17.88 2.55
CA CYS A 467 -11.37 18.39 3.60
C CYS A 467 -12.65 19.04 3.04
N THR A 468 -12.58 19.71 1.87
CA THR A 468 -13.76 20.34 1.27
C THR A 468 -14.69 19.34 0.58
N ALA A 469 -14.16 18.22 0.07
CA ALA A 469 -14.97 17.14 -0.53
C ALA A 469 -15.63 16.22 0.52
N LEU A 470 -15.03 16.15 1.73
CA LEU A 470 -15.44 15.23 2.80
C LEU A 470 -15.94 15.95 4.07
N GLY A 471 -16.04 17.28 4.03
CA GLY A 471 -16.50 18.13 5.13
C GLY A 471 -15.38 18.45 6.11
N TRP A 472 -15.26 19.74 6.48
CA TRP A 472 -14.40 20.16 7.60
C TRP A 472 -15.09 19.85 8.94
N MET A 473 -15.26 18.56 9.26
CA MET A 473 -16.10 18.07 10.37
C MET A 473 -15.77 18.68 11.73
N ALA A 474 -14.48 18.76 12.07
CA ALA A 474 -13.97 19.41 13.30
C ALA A 474 -14.39 20.88 13.46
N PHE A 475 -14.90 21.51 12.40
CA PHE A 475 -15.33 22.90 12.33
C PHE A 475 -16.84 23.07 12.07
N GLY A 476 -17.61 21.98 12.19
CA GLY A 476 -19.08 21.97 12.15
C GLY A 476 -19.70 21.74 10.77
N GLU A 477 -18.93 21.33 9.78
CA GLU A 477 -19.44 20.98 8.44
C GLU A 477 -19.89 19.50 8.37
N GLU A 478 -20.86 19.18 7.50
CA GLU A 478 -21.39 17.81 7.37
C GLU A 478 -20.38 16.87 6.70
N GLY A 479 -20.23 15.65 7.22
CA GLY A 479 -19.35 14.63 6.66
C GLY A 479 -19.77 14.18 5.27
N GLY A 480 -18.92 14.46 4.28
CA GLY A 480 -19.08 14.06 2.89
C GLY A 480 -18.79 12.57 2.66
N LYS A 481 -18.72 12.16 1.40
CA LYS A 481 -18.51 10.76 1.00
C LYS A 481 -17.54 10.66 -0.16
N TRP A 482 -16.64 9.68 -0.09
CA TRP A 482 -15.75 9.32 -1.19
C TRP A 482 -16.53 9.02 -2.47
N ASP A 483 -16.05 9.55 -3.59
CA ASP A 483 -16.72 9.36 -4.86
C ASP A 483 -16.53 7.93 -5.36
N ARG A 484 -17.64 7.27 -5.74
CA ARG A 484 -17.62 5.92 -6.34
C ARG A 484 -18.11 5.91 -7.78
N SER A 485 -18.44 7.06 -8.36
CA SER A 485 -18.92 7.20 -9.74
C SER A 485 -17.85 6.91 -10.79
N GLY A 486 -16.58 7.22 -10.53
CA GLY A 486 -15.48 7.01 -11.47
C GLY A 486 -15.21 8.27 -12.29
N LEU A 487 -14.40 9.17 -11.73
CA LEU A 487 -14.29 10.56 -12.16
C LEU A 487 -13.77 10.78 -13.60
N GLY A 488 -13.29 9.74 -14.29
CA GLY A 488 -12.91 9.82 -15.71
C GLY A 488 -14.06 9.71 -16.71
N TRP A 489 -15.25 9.26 -16.28
CA TRP A 489 -16.43 9.18 -17.15
C TRP A 489 -17.17 10.52 -17.20
N ASP A 490 -17.63 10.97 -18.37
CA ASP A 490 -18.43 12.21 -18.46
C ASP A 490 -19.74 12.13 -17.66
N ALA A 491 -20.47 11.01 -17.79
CA ALA A 491 -21.69 10.71 -17.05
C ALA A 491 -21.48 10.47 -15.52
N ALA A 492 -20.26 10.65 -15.00
CA ALA A 492 -20.03 10.78 -13.56
C ALA A 492 -20.19 12.24 -13.08
N TRP A 493 -20.31 13.22 -13.97
CA TRP A 493 -20.39 14.66 -13.67
C TRP A 493 -21.71 15.32 -14.12
N GLU A 494 -22.61 14.55 -14.71
CA GLU A 494 -24.01 14.91 -15.03
C GLU A 494 -24.92 14.76 -13.80
#